data_AF-A0A2E4IG31-F1
#
_entry.id   AF-A0A2E4IG31-F1
#
_cell.length_a   1.000
_cell.length_b   1.000
_cell.length_c   1.000
_cell.angle_alpha   90.00
_cell.angle_beta   90.00
_cell.angle_gamma   90.00
#
_symmetry.space_group_name_H-M   'P 1'
#
loop_
_entity.id
_entity.type
_entity.pdbx_description
1 polymer ?
#
loop_
_entity_poly.entity_id
_entity_poly.type
_entity_poly.pdbx_seq_one_letter_code
_entity_poly.pdbx_strand_id
1 'polypeptide(L)' 'MDWLGLFSYGAAKDPELAPHSYLIYLLFWTFLVGFFVLFIFPSIGNTLGFVIIGLMILIFVSAVWYFNKNDIFAD' A
#
# COMPACT_ATOMS: atom_id res chain seq x y z
N MET A 1 -20.49 11.57 -4.22
CA MET A 1 -19.41 10.61 -3.88
C MET A 1 -18.63 11.21 -2.73
N ASP A 2 -18.72 10.61 -1.56
CA ASP A 2 -18.04 11.10 -0.36
C ASP A 2 -16.59 10.64 -0.39
N TRP A 3 -15.69 11.52 -0.86
CA TRP A 3 -14.26 11.23 -1.03
C TRP A 3 -13.58 10.84 0.29
N LEU A 4 -14.10 11.33 1.41
CA LEU A 4 -13.67 10.97 2.76
C LEU A 4 -14.09 9.54 3.15
N GLY A 5 -15.17 9.02 2.57
CA GLY A 5 -15.66 7.66 2.81
C GLY A 5 -14.74 6.58 2.25
N LEU A 6 -14.00 6.86 1.16
CA LEU A 6 -13.05 5.94 0.53
C LEU A 6 -11.87 5.54 1.43
N PHE A 7 -11.54 6.35 2.43
CA PHE A 7 -10.52 6.07 3.44
C PHE A 7 -11.05 5.31 4.66
N SER A 8 -12.37 5.10 4.73
CA SER A 8 -13.01 4.34 5.82
C SER A 8 -12.95 2.84 5.55
N TYR A 9 -12.76 2.05 6.61
CA TYR A 9 -12.91 0.58 6.59
C TYR A 9 -14.27 0.13 6.03
N GLY A 10 -15.30 0.99 6.06
CA GLY A 10 -16.61 0.72 5.48
C GLY A 10 -16.65 0.72 3.95
N ALA A 11 -15.83 1.52 3.27
CA ALA A 11 -15.78 1.54 1.81
C ALA A 11 -15.01 0.35 1.22
N ALA A 12 -14.08 -0.23 1.98
CA ALA A 12 -13.37 -1.43 1.55
C ALA A 12 -14.29 -2.66 1.50
N LYS A 13 -15.32 -2.72 2.36
CA LYS A 13 -16.31 -3.80 2.42
C LYS A 13 -17.51 -3.62 1.48
N ASP A 14 -17.61 -2.47 0.84
CA ASP A 14 -18.67 -2.20 -0.13
C ASP A 14 -18.23 -2.74 -1.50
N PRO A 15 -18.95 -3.70 -2.12
CA PRO A 15 -18.49 -4.37 -3.35
C PRO A 15 -18.18 -3.42 -4.51
N GLU A 16 -18.87 -2.28 -4.58
CA GLU A 16 -18.64 -1.28 -5.63
C GLU A 16 -17.39 -0.42 -5.40
N LEU A 17 -16.96 -0.26 -4.14
CA LEU A 17 -15.84 0.62 -3.74
C LEU A 17 -14.56 -0.15 -3.41
N ALA A 18 -14.65 -1.46 -3.16
CA ALA A 18 -13.51 -2.34 -2.88
C ALA A 18 -12.37 -2.25 -3.92
N PRO A 19 -12.63 -2.26 -5.24
CA PRO A 19 -11.57 -2.14 -6.25
C PRO A 19 -10.88 -0.78 -6.23
N HIS A 20 -11.64 0.29 -5.93
CA HIS A 20 -11.13 1.65 -5.86
C HIS A 20 -10.27 1.88 -4.62
N SER A 21 -10.68 1.33 -3.47
CA SER A 21 -9.88 1.37 -2.24
C SER A 21 -8.58 0.58 -2.38
N TYR A 22 -8.60 -0.58 -3.06
CA TYR A 22 -7.37 -1.33 -3.35
C TYR A 22 -6.44 -0.58 -4.32
N LEU A 23 -7.00 0.07 -5.35
CA LEU A 23 -6.23 0.90 -6.27
C LEU A 23 -5.55 2.07 -5.56
N ILE A 24 -6.23 2.74 -4.64
CA ILE A 24 -5.66 3.83 -3.83
C ILE A 24 -4.51 3.31 -2.97
N TYR A 25 -4.67 2.13 -2.35
CA TYR A 25 -3.59 1.49 -1.59
C TYR A 25 -2.35 1.22 -2.45
N LEU A 26 -2.53 0.62 -3.64
CA LEU A 26 -1.44 0.37 -4.57
C LEU A 26 -0.76 1.66 -5.05
N LEU A 27 -1.54 2.70 -5.35
CA LEU A 27 -1.02 3.97 -5.83
C LEU A 27 -0.22 4.69 -4.74
N PHE A 28 -0.73 4.67 -3.51
CA PHE A 28 -0.02 5.20 -2.34
C PHE A 28 1.30 4.47 -2.11
N TRP A 29 1.30 3.14 -2.20
CA TRP A 29 2.53 2.36 -2.02
C TRP A 29 3.53 2.60 -3.15
N THR A 30 3.06 2.70 -4.40
CA THR A 30 3.90 3.02 -5.56
C THR A 30 4.54 4.39 -5.39
N PHE A 31 3.79 5.38 -4.91
CA PHE A 31 4.31 6.71 -4.60
C PHE A 31 5.40 6.65 -3.52
N LEU A 32 5.17 5.93 -2.42
CA LEU A 32 6.11 5.85 -1.29
C LEU A 32 7.41 5.14 -1.69
N VAL A 33 7.31 3.99 -2.39
CA VAL A 33 8.48 3.27 -2.92
C VAL A 33 9.21 4.11 -3.96
N GLY A 34 8.50 4.72 -4.90
CA GLY A 34 9.08 5.58 -5.93
C GLY A 34 9.81 6.78 -5.34
N PHE A 35 9.21 7.46 -4.36
CA PHE A 35 9.84 8.55 -3.63
C PHE A 35 11.13 8.10 -2.93
N PHE A 36 11.08 6.96 -2.23
CA PHE A 36 12.24 6.41 -1.57
C PHE A 36 13.37 6.09 -2.56
N VAL A 37 13.06 5.39 -3.65
CA VAL A 37 14.06 4.97 -4.66
C VAL A 37 14.68 6.19 -5.38
N LEU A 38 13.89 7.21 -5.68
CA LEU A 38 14.38 8.36 -6.46
C LEU A 38 15.15 9.38 -5.60
N PHE A 39 14.72 9.62 -4.36
CA PHE A 39 15.26 10.72 -3.55
C PHE A 39 16.10 10.24 -2.36
N ILE A 40 15.76 9.12 -1.74
CA ILE A 40 16.42 8.65 -0.51
C ILE A 40 17.52 7.65 -0.83
N PHE A 41 17.25 6.67 -1.70
CA PHE A 41 18.19 5.61 -2.06
C PHE A 41 19.55 6.12 -2.56
N PRO A 42 19.65 7.18 -3.40
CA PRO A 42 20.95 7.71 -3.81
C PRO A 42 21.74 8.34 -2.66
N SER A 43 21.07 8.75 -1.58
CA SER A 43 21.68 9.41 -0.43
C SER A 43 22.12 8.46 0.67
N ILE A 44 21.59 7.23 0.70
CA ILE A 44 21.91 6.23 1.72
C ILE A 44 22.59 5.05 1.03
N GLY A 45 23.83 4.72 1.42
CA GLY A 45 24.64 3.73 0.69
C GLY A 45 23.91 2.41 0.40
N ASN A 46 24.29 1.77 -0.72
CA ASN A 46 23.57 0.64 -1.33
C ASN A 46 23.09 -0.44 -0.35
N THR A 47 23.93 -0.87 0.60
CA THR A 47 23.57 -1.91 1.58
C THR A 47 22.36 -1.53 2.43
N LEU A 48 22.30 -0.30 2.94
CA LEU A 48 21.17 0.19 3.73
C LEU A 48 19.92 0.37 2.87
N GLY A 49 20.10 0.89 1.65
CA GLY A 49 19.01 1.00 0.68
C GLY A 49 18.33 -0.34 0.41
N PHE A 50 19.10 -1.40 0.16
CA PHE A 50 18.56 -2.74 -0.08
C PHE A 50 17.85 -3.34 1.14
N VAL A 51 18.38 -3.13 2.36
CA VAL A 51 17.70 -3.59 3.58
C VAL A 51 16.33 -2.91 3.73
N ILE A 52 16.25 -1.61 3.49
CA ILE A 52 14.99 -0.87 3.60
C ILE A 52 14.00 -1.32 2.53
N ILE A 53 14.43 -1.49 1.27
CA ILE A 53 13.56 -2.04 0.22
C ILE A 53 13.04 -3.42 0.60
N GLY A 54 13.91 -4.29 1.13
CA GLY A 54 13.50 -5.62 1.60
C GLY A 54 12.43 -5.54 2.68
N LEU A 55 12.60 -4.66 3.67
CA LEU A 55 11.60 -4.42 4.71
C LEU A 55 10.28 -3.86 4.15
N MET A 56 10.34 -2.92 3.20
CA MET A 56 9.15 -2.35 2.56
C MET A 56 8.35 -3.42 1.81
N ILE A 57 9.02 -4.33 1.10
CA ILE A 57 8.37 -5.46 0.41
C ILE A 57 7.70 -6.40 1.42
N LEU A 58 8.38 -6.73 2.52
CA LEU A 58 7.80 -7.59 3.56
C LEU A 58 6.54 -6.95 4.18
N ILE A 59 6.55 -5.63 4.42
CA ILE A 59 5.40 -4.88 4.91
C ILE A 59 4.27 -4.90 3.88
N PHE A 60 4.58 -4.68 2.59
CA PHE A 60 3.61 -4.74 1.50
C PHE A 60 2.90 -6.10 1.45
N VAL A 61 3.67 -7.20 1.40
CA VAL A 61 3.10 -8.56 1.32
C VAL A 61 2.29 -8.89 2.57
N SER A 62 2.77 -8.50 3.75
CA SER A 62 2.07 -8.73 5.01
C SER A 62 0.73 -7.99 5.06
N ALA A 63 0.68 -6.76 4.54
CA ALA A 63 -0.55 -5.98 4.45
C ALA A 63 -1.55 -6.61 3.46
N VAL A 64 -1.10 -7.05 2.28
CA VAL A 64 -1.96 -7.76 1.31
C VAL A 64 -2.52 -9.05 1.92
N TRP A 65 -1.66 -9.83 2.62
CA TRP A 65 -2.09 -11.03 3.33
C TRP A 65 -3.12 -10.71 4.42
N TYR A 66 -2.91 -9.63 5.19
CA TYR A 66 -3.85 -9.19 6.21
C TYR A 66 -5.19 -8.75 5.61
N PHE A 67 -5.19 -8.06 4.46
CA PHE A 67 -6.42 -7.66 3.77
C PHE A 67 -7.24 -8.86 3.31
N ASN A 68 -6.56 -9.86 2.73
CA ASN A 68 -7.20 -11.11 2.30
C ASN A 68 -7.74 -11.90 3.50
N LYS A 69 -6.98 -12.03 4.58
CA LYS A 69 -7.39 -12.82 5.76
C LYS A 69 -8.59 -12.23 6.52
N ASN A 70 -8.80 -10.93 6.44
CA ASN A 70 -9.88 -10.26 7.17
C ASN A 70 -11.07 -9.88 6.27
N ASP A 71 -11.13 -10.39 5.04
CA ASP A 71 -12.15 -10.05 4.03
C ASP A 71 -12.37 -8.54 3.96
N ILE A 72 -11.27 -7.77 3.99
CA ILE A 72 -11.33 -6.31 4.03
C ILE A 72 -11.83 -5.77 2.70
N PHE A 73 -11.44 -6.42 1.60
CA PHE A 73 -12.05 -6.22 0.30
C PHE A 73 -13.10 -7.30 0.12
N ALA A 74 -14.35 -6.90 -0.10
CA ALA A 74 -15.39 -7.84 -0.51
C ALA A 74 -15.00 -8.42 -1.88
N ASP A 75 -14.97 -9.75 -1.97
CA ASP A 75 -14.78 -10.50 -3.22
C ASP A 75 -16.06 -10.44 -4.08
#